data_AF-A0A823DKY6-F1
#
_entry.id   AF-A0A823DKY6-F1
#
_cell.length_a   1.000
_cell.length_b   1.000
_cell.length_c   1.000
_cell.angle_alpha   90.00
_cell.angle_beta   90.00
_cell.angle_gamma   90.00
#
_symmetry.space_group_name_H-M   'P 1'
#
loop_
_entity.id
_entity.type
_entity.pdbx_description
1 polymer ?
#
loop_
_entity_poly.entity_id
_entity_poly.type
_entity_poly.pdbx_seq_one_letter_code
_entity_poly.pdbx_strand_id
1 'polypeptide(L)'
;MNDYQWQPPKTRRNNKLISKQEAKQQADKKYNQSIRFKRDQREAAFYQSSAWRKKRAFILKRDHHMCIECMKELEAGKEATGTINQRLIVDHIIDLKIDWSKRLDSDNLQTLCIVHHNKKTFKK
;
A
#
# COMPACT_ATOMS: atom_id res chain seq x y z
N MET A 1 12.71 1.19 -77.71
CA MET A 1 13.64 1.31 -76.56
C MET A 1 12.78 1.65 -75.37
N ASN A 2 12.62 0.72 -74.43
CA ASN A 2 11.67 0.83 -73.33
C ASN A 2 12.29 1.64 -72.19
N ASP A 3 11.79 2.85 -71.96
CA ASP A 3 12.17 3.69 -70.82
C ASP A 3 11.54 3.13 -69.54
N TYR A 4 12.37 2.46 -68.74
CA TYR A 4 11.97 1.91 -67.45
C TYR A 4 11.95 3.04 -66.40
N GLN A 5 10.77 3.57 -66.10
CA GLN A 5 10.58 4.59 -65.07
C GLN A 5 10.53 3.94 -63.68
N TRP A 6 11.60 4.11 -62.89
CA TRP A 6 11.69 3.59 -61.52
C TRP A 6 10.79 4.40 -60.57
N GLN A 7 9.96 3.71 -59.78
CA GLN A 7 9.13 4.30 -58.71
C GLN A 7 9.52 3.68 -57.36
N PRO A 8 9.82 4.47 -56.31
CA PRO A 8 10.26 3.96 -55.02
C PRO A 8 9.15 3.18 -54.28
N PRO A 9 9.50 2.17 -53.45
CA PRO A 9 8.53 1.48 -52.62
C PRO A 9 7.93 2.42 -51.56
N LYS A 10 6.60 2.48 -51.50
CA LYS A 10 5.86 3.26 -50.49
C LYS A 10 6.10 2.68 -49.09
N THR A 11 7.11 3.19 -48.40
CA THR A 11 7.31 2.85 -46.99
C THR A 11 6.26 3.59 -46.14
N ARG A 12 5.25 2.87 -45.66
CA ARG A 12 4.27 3.41 -44.71
C ARG A 12 4.90 3.43 -43.32
N ARG A 13 5.82 4.38 -43.07
CA ARG A 13 6.27 4.69 -41.70
C ARG A 13 5.14 5.38 -40.97
N ASN A 14 4.35 4.63 -40.21
CA ASN A 14 3.46 5.20 -39.20
C ASN A 14 4.31 5.75 -38.05
N ASN A 15 4.82 6.96 -38.22
CA ASN A 15 5.49 7.67 -37.13
C ASN A 15 4.43 8.42 -36.32
N LYS A 16 3.73 7.69 -35.45
CA LYS A 16 2.73 8.30 -34.55
C LYS A 16 3.51 9.15 -33.55
N LEU A 17 3.58 10.46 -33.76
CA LEU A 17 4.11 11.41 -32.80
C LEU A 17 3.20 11.36 -31.56
N ILE A 18 3.63 10.62 -30.55
CA ILE A 18 2.92 10.53 -29.27
C ILE A 18 3.04 11.90 -28.59
N SER A 19 1.92 12.52 -28.27
CA SER A 19 1.92 13.79 -27.55
C SER A 19 2.60 13.64 -26.19
N LYS A 20 3.17 14.73 -25.65
CA LYS A 20 3.77 14.72 -24.30
C LYS A 20 2.81 14.20 -23.22
N GLN A 21 1.51 14.49 -23.38
CA GLN A 21 0.47 14.01 -22.48
C GLN A 21 0.25 12.50 -22.59
N GLU A 22 0.17 11.94 -23.80
CA GLU A 22 0.03 10.49 -24.01
C GLU A 22 1.28 9.73 -23.53
N ALA A 23 2.48 10.27 -23.75
CA ALA A 23 3.73 9.69 -23.27
C ALA A 23 3.76 9.65 -21.73
N LYS A 24 3.33 10.74 -21.07
CA LYS A 24 3.18 10.80 -19.62
C LYS A 24 2.15 9.78 -19.11
N GLN A 25 0.97 9.70 -19.73
CA GLN A 25 -0.05 8.72 -19.38
C GLN A 25 0.45 7.27 -19.55
N GLN A 26 1.21 6.99 -20.61
CA GLN A 26 1.81 5.67 -20.81
C GLN A 26 2.89 5.35 -19.77
N ALA A 27 3.71 6.33 -19.37
CA ALA A 27 4.69 6.18 -18.30
C ALA A 27 4.02 5.95 -16.94
N ASP A 28 2.98 6.73 -16.61
CA ASP A 28 2.18 6.56 -15.40
C ASP A 28 1.50 5.19 -15.38
N LYS A 29 0.99 4.72 -16.52
CA LYS A 29 0.40 3.38 -16.66
C LYS A 29 1.44 2.28 -16.44
N LYS A 30 2.63 2.39 -17.03
CA LYS A 30 3.76 1.45 -16.81
C LYS A 30 4.24 1.45 -15.36
N TYR A 31 4.36 2.62 -14.74
CA TYR A 31 4.72 2.77 -13.34
C TYR A 31 3.67 2.11 -12.43
N ASN A 32 2.39 2.45 -12.61
CA ASN A 32 1.29 1.84 -11.86
C ASN A 32 1.24 0.32 -12.04
N GLN A 33 1.48 -0.17 -13.25
CA GLN A 33 1.54 -1.59 -13.55
C GLN A 33 2.71 -2.26 -12.81
N SER A 34 3.92 -1.70 -12.87
CA SER A 34 5.08 -2.27 -12.16
C SER A 34 4.95 -2.20 -10.64
N ILE A 35 4.36 -1.14 -10.08
CA ILE A 35 4.07 -1.03 -8.64
C ILE A 35 3.00 -2.05 -8.21
N ARG A 36 1.96 -2.27 -9.03
CA ARG A 36 0.96 -3.31 -8.77
C ARG A 36 1.55 -4.72 -8.80
N PHE A 37 2.53 -4.97 -9.68
CA PHE A 37 3.26 -6.24 -9.73
C PHE A 37 4.30 -6.39 -8.61
N LYS A 38 4.85 -5.28 -8.08
CA LYS A 38 5.77 -5.30 -6.93
C LYS A 38 5.06 -5.43 -5.58
N ARG A 39 3.79 -5.03 -5.48
CA ARG A 39 2.98 -5.26 -4.27
C ARG A 39 2.56 -6.72 -4.24
N ASP A 40 2.78 -7.38 -3.12
CA ASP A 40 2.27 -8.73 -2.90
C ASP A 40 0.74 -8.70 -3.05
N GLN A 41 0.25 -9.31 -4.13
CA GLN A 41 -1.18 -9.32 -4.46
C GLN A 41 -2.00 -9.98 -3.34
N ARG A 42 -1.39 -10.93 -2.62
CA ARG A 42 -2.00 -11.63 -1.50
C ARG A 42 -2.25 -10.69 -0.32
N GLU A 43 -1.28 -9.85 0.03
CA GLU A 43 -1.43 -8.86 1.10
C GLU A 43 -2.47 -7.80 0.71
N ALA A 44 -2.38 -7.29 -0.53
CA ALA A 44 -3.32 -6.30 -1.03
C ALA A 44 -4.77 -6.82 -0.98
N ALA A 45 -4.98 -8.07 -1.42
CA ALA A 45 -6.29 -8.73 -1.32
C ALA A 45 -6.73 -8.93 0.12
N PHE A 46 -5.81 -9.29 1.03
CA PHE A 46 -6.13 -9.46 2.45
C PHE A 46 -6.63 -8.17 3.10
N TYR A 47 -5.94 -7.04 2.89
CA TYR A 47 -6.38 -5.75 3.44
C TYR A 47 -7.72 -5.26 2.87
N GLN A 48 -8.12 -5.75 1.68
CA GLN A 48 -9.43 -5.47 1.08
C GLN A 48 -10.53 -6.45 1.53
N SER A 49 -10.15 -7.57 2.15
CA SER A 49 -11.08 -8.64 2.53
C SER A 49 -12.08 -8.21 3.61
N SER A 50 -13.27 -8.82 3.57
CA SER A 50 -14.29 -8.63 4.61
C SER A 50 -13.81 -9.16 5.97
N ALA A 51 -13.02 -10.24 5.98
CA ALA A 51 -12.43 -10.82 7.18
C ALA A 51 -11.54 -9.80 7.91
N TRP A 52 -10.63 -9.13 7.18
CA TRP A 52 -9.80 -8.07 7.76
C TRP A 52 -10.65 -6.91 8.28
N ARG A 53 -11.64 -6.45 7.51
CA ARG A 53 -12.51 -5.33 7.95
C ARG A 53 -13.23 -5.63 9.26
N LYS A 54 -13.79 -6.84 9.40
CA LYS A 54 -14.44 -7.31 10.63
C LYS A 54 -13.45 -7.42 11.78
N LYS A 55 -12.29 -8.05 11.55
CA LYS A 55 -11.26 -8.20 12.58
C LYS A 55 -10.72 -6.85 13.04
N ARG A 56 -10.43 -5.92 12.12
CA ARG A 56 -10.01 -4.55 12.43
C ARG A 56 -11.02 -3.83 13.33
N ALA A 57 -12.31 -3.92 13.02
CA ALA A 57 -13.35 -3.32 13.86
C ALA A 57 -13.40 -3.95 15.25
N PHE A 58 -13.26 -5.27 15.34
CA PHE A 58 -13.18 -5.98 16.62
C PHE A 58 -11.97 -5.54 17.46
N ILE A 59 -10.77 -5.45 16.86
CA ILE A 59 -9.55 -5.04 17.57
C ILE A 59 -9.65 -3.59 18.06
N LEU A 60 -10.16 -2.67 17.23
CA LEU A 60 -10.39 -1.28 17.67
C LEU A 60 -11.37 -1.22 18.86
N LYS A 61 -12.42 -2.03 18.85
CA LYS A 61 -13.37 -2.10 19.97
C LYS A 61 -12.72 -2.69 21.23
N ARG A 62 -11.94 -3.77 21.09
CA ARG A 62 -11.18 -4.40 22.19
C ARG A 62 -10.25 -3.39 22.86
N ASP A 63 -9.54 -2.61 22.04
CA ASP A 63 -8.55 -1.63 22.52
C ASP A 63 -9.20 -0.30 22.91
N HIS A 64 -10.53 -0.25 23.09
CA HIS A 64 -11.30 0.94 23.45
C HIS A 64 -11.06 2.16 22.53
N HIS A 65 -10.72 1.92 21.26
CA HIS A 65 -10.29 2.95 20.32
C HIS A 65 -9.13 3.80 20.87
N MET A 66 -8.16 3.15 21.53
CA MET A 66 -6.96 3.78 22.03
C MET A 66 -5.70 3.11 21.48
N CYS A 67 -4.63 3.89 21.39
CA CYS A 67 -3.30 3.36 21.07
C CYS A 67 -2.76 2.59 22.28
N ILE A 68 -2.40 1.33 22.09
CA ILE A 68 -1.86 0.47 23.17
C ILE A 68 -0.56 1.05 23.73
N GLU A 69 0.31 1.60 22.89
CA GLU A 69 1.56 2.19 23.35
C GLU A 69 1.35 3.51 24.10
N CYS A 70 0.35 4.32 23.71
CA CYS A 70 -0.03 5.50 24.50
C CYS A 70 -0.60 5.10 25.88
N MET A 71 -1.41 4.04 25.94
CA MET A 71 -1.93 3.55 27.22
C MET A 71 -0.79 3.13 28.15
N LYS A 72 0.20 2.38 27.64
CA LYS A 72 1.40 2.00 28.40
C LYS A 72 2.23 3.22 28.86
N GLU A 73 2.33 4.26 28.04
CA GLU A 73 3.00 5.51 28.41
C GLU A 73 2.31 6.18 29.60
N LEU A 74 0.98 6.30 29.55
CA LEU A 74 0.16 6.86 30.65
C LEU A 74 0.26 6.02 31.92
N GLU A 75 0.18 4.69 31.81
CA GLU A 75 0.36 3.76 32.93
C GLU A 75 1.74 3.90 33.58
N ALA A 76 2.77 4.23 32.79
CA ALA A 76 4.12 4.50 33.27
C ALA A 76 4.32 5.92 33.82
N GLY A 77 3.24 6.71 33.96
CA GLY A 77 3.29 8.09 34.46
C GLY A 77 3.87 9.10 33.47
N LYS A 78 3.88 8.78 32.17
CA LYS A 78 4.35 9.67 31.10
C LYS A 78 3.18 10.28 30.35
N GLU A 79 3.42 11.42 29.73
CA GLU A 79 2.48 11.99 28.77
C GLU A 79 2.33 11.08 27.54
N ALA A 80 1.10 10.89 27.08
CA ALA A 80 0.84 10.11 25.87
C ALA A 80 1.43 10.82 24.63
N THR A 81 2.22 10.10 23.85
CA THR A 81 2.80 10.63 22.61
C THR A 81 1.72 10.99 21.57
N GLY A 82 0.61 10.26 21.57
CA GLY A 82 -0.50 10.46 20.65
C GLY A 82 -1.61 11.36 21.20
N THR A 83 -2.20 12.20 20.36
CA THR A 83 -3.35 13.06 20.71
C THR A 83 -4.67 12.27 20.68
N ILE A 84 -5.64 12.68 21.50
CA ILE A 84 -6.98 12.06 21.67
C ILE A 84 -7.73 11.85 20.35
N ASN A 85 -7.55 12.71 19.34
CA ASN A 85 -8.25 12.65 18.06
C ASN A 85 -7.40 12.12 16.89
N GLN A 86 -6.29 11.43 17.17
CA GLN A 86 -5.44 10.90 16.11
C GLN A 86 -6.04 9.70 15.40
N ARG A 87 -5.68 9.56 14.12
CA ARG A 87 -6.03 8.38 13.30
C ARG A 87 -5.37 7.13 13.88
N LEU A 88 -6.18 6.09 14.09
CA LEU A 88 -5.74 4.78 14.57
C LEU A 88 -5.56 3.77 13.42
N ILE A 89 -4.52 2.95 13.56
CA ILE A 89 -4.14 1.89 12.66
C ILE A 89 -4.11 0.60 13.47
N VAL A 90 -4.73 -0.46 12.95
CA VAL A 90 -4.53 -1.81 13.51
C VAL A 90 -3.38 -2.42 12.74
N ASP A 91 -2.33 -2.75 13.46
CA ASP A 91 -1.03 -3.15 12.93
C ASP A 91 -0.67 -4.56 13.41
N HIS A 92 0.04 -5.32 12.57
CA HIS A 92 0.51 -6.66 12.91
C HIS A 92 1.80 -6.59 13.72
N ILE A 93 1.87 -7.27 14.87
CA ILE A 93 3.09 -7.34 15.70
C ILE A 93 4.19 -8.09 14.93
N ILE A 94 3.89 -9.31 14.49
CA ILE A 94 4.66 -10.09 13.53
C ILE A 94 4.10 -9.83 12.15
N ASP A 95 4.96 -9.35 11.25
CA ASP A 95 4.56 -8.91 9.92
C ASP A 95 3.88 -10.01 9.12
N LEU A 96 2.89 -9.58 8.33
CA LEU A 96 2.10 -10.44 7.47
C LEU A 96 2.95 -11.27 6.48
N LYS A 97 4.12 -10.75 6.09
CA LYS A 97 5.13 -11.43 5.24
C LYS A 97 5.90 -12.53 5.96
N ILE A 98 6.06 -12.40 7.28
CA ILE A 98 6.86 -13.32 8.09
C ILE A 98 6.00 -14.51 8.49
N ASP A 99 4.77 -14.26 8.99
CA ASP A 99 3.87 -15.32 9.41
C ASP A 99 2.42 -15.04 9.00
N TRP A 100 2.03 -15.60 7.85
CA TRP A 100 0.68 -15.47 7.32
C TRP A 100 -0.37 -16.18 8.19
N SER A 101 0.01 -17.18 8.97
CA SER A 101 -0.94 -17.93 9.80
C SER A 101 -1.58 -17.02 10.86
N LYS A 102 -0.82 -16.02 11.33
CA LYS A 102 -1.22 -15.04 12.35
C LYS A 102 -1.95 -13.80 11.83
N ARG A 103 -2.30 -13.76 10.54
CA ARG A 103 -2.89 -12.55 9.91
C ARG A 103 -4.19 -12.05 10.56
N LEU A 104 -4.97 -12.93 11.18
CA LEU A 104 -6.23 -12.61 11.90
C LEU A 104 -6.16 -12.99 13.39
N ASP A 105 -4.98 -13.39 13.88
CA ASP A 105 -4.75 -13.68 15.27
C ASP A 105 -4.85 -12.38 16.08
N SER A 106 -5.69 -12.35 17.11
CA SER A 106 -5.93 -11.14 17.88
C SER A 106 -4.70 -10.75 18.72
N ASP A 107 -3.90 -11.73 19.13
CA ASP A 107 -2.69 -11.50 19.92
C ASP A 107 -1.54 -10.99 19.06
N ASN A 108 -1.64 -11.16 17.73
CA ASN A 108 -0.72 -10.59 16.77
C ASN A 108 -1.16 -9.21 16.25
N LEU A 109 -2.24 -8.64 16.78
CA LEU A 109 -2.82 -7.37 16.32
C LEU A 109 -2.89 -6.34 17.44
N GLN A 110 -2.42 -5.13 17.14
CA GLN A 110 -2.40 -4.02 18.07
C GLN A 110 -2.94 -2.74 17.43
N THR A 111 -3.72 -1.97 18.19
CA THR A 111 -4.13 -0.63 17.79
C THR A 111 -3.03 0.37 18.13
N LEU A 112 -2.55 1.10 17.11
CA LEU A 112 -1.52 2.12 17.22
C LEU A 112 -2.00 3.46 16.66
N CYS A 113 -1.54 4.56 17.24
CA CYS A 113 -1.62 5.87 16.60
C CYS A 113 -0.59 5.95 15.46
N ILE A 114 -0.71 6.96 14.60
CA ILE A 114 0.23 7.16 13.48
C ILE A 114 1.68 7.30 13.95
N VAL A 115 1.92 7.92 15.11
CA VAL A 115 3.28 8.16 15.62
C VAL A 115 3.94 6.83 16.00
N HIS A 116 3.27 6.00 16.81
CA HIS A 116 3.79 4.69 17.20
C HIS A 116 3.84 3.70 16.03
N HIS A 117 2.87 3.73 15.12
CA HIS A 117 2.91 2.92 13.89
C HIS A 117 4.14 3.26 13.04
N ASN A 118 4.41 4.55 12.82
CA ASN A 118 5.58 5.01 12.07
C ASN A 118 6.86 4.61 12.80
N LYS A 119 6.93 4.81 14.12
CA LYS A 119 8.07 4.39 14.95
C LYS A 119 8.35 2.89 14.81
N LYS A 120 7.34 2.03 14.79
CA LYS A 120 7.50 0.59 14.53
C LYS A 120 7.97 0.32 13.10
N THR A 121 7.41 1.01 12.12
CA THR A 121 7.76 0.83 10.69
C THR A 121 9.21 1.20 10.40
N PHE A 122 9.70 2.31 10.97
CA PHE A 122 11.08 2.78 10.76
C PHE A 122 12.13 2.06 11.60
N LYS A 123 11.73 1.30 12.62
CA LYS A 123 12.63 0.50 13.47
C LYS A 123 12.92 -0.90 12.91
N LYS A 124 12.28 -1.28 11.81
CA LYS A 124 12.56 -2.53 11.09
C LYS A 124 13.64 -2.30 10.05
#